data_AF-A0A521HBE6-F1
#
_entry.id   AF-A0A521HBE6-F1
#
_cell.length_a   1.000
_cell.length_b   1.000
_cell.length_c   1.000
_cell.angle_alpha   90.00
_cell.angle_beta   90.00
_cell.angle_gamma   90.00
#
_symmetry.space_group_name_H-M   'P 1'
#
loop_
_entity.id
_entity.type
_entity.pdbx_description
1 polymer ?
#
loop_
_entity_poly.entity_id
_entity_poly.type
_entity_poly.pdbx_seq_one_letter_code
_entity_poly.pdbx_strand_id
1 'polypeptide(L)'
;MNESFVKSKINLSKEYPILAEKYFILIPLAKKNSKQSLITIILLGVMVILYFIFGRGNSENKIDKRQKEFRYNEIRYTDHAKCRMECRSIDVNEIKNILEKGKINYKKSDLKDKPCPSYALEGLSDDNHHIRVVVGNCDKEAVIITVVDLDQEHECDCN
;
A
#
# COMPACT_ATOMS: atom_id res chain seq x y z
N MET A 1 -0.18 34.22 -27.65
CA MET A 1 -0.12 33.06 -26.74
C MET A 1 -1.53 32.45 -26.68
N ASN A 2 -2.03 31.93 -27.80
CA ASN A 2 -2.03 30.54 -28.28
C ASN A 2 -3.06 29.63 -27.60
N GLU A 3 -4.28 29.73 -28.14
CA GLU A 3 -5.37 28.76 -28.10
C GLU A 3 -4.99 27.43 -28.77
N SER A 4 -4.09 26.64 -28.18
CA SER A 4 -3.63 25.39 -28.84
C SER A 4 -3.52 24.16 -27.93
N PHE A 5 -4.02 24.20 -26.70
CA PHE A 5 -3.85 23.08 -25.76
C PHE A 5 -5.15 22.38 -25.30
N VAL A 6 -6.33 22.75 -25.84
CA VAL A 6 -7.63 22.13 -25.47
C VAL A 6 -8.10 21.07 -26.48
N LYS A 7 -7.33 20.74 -27.51
CA LYS A 7 -7.72 19.81 -28.60
C LYS A 7 -6.93 18.50 -28.66
N SER A 8 -6.70 17.83 -27.53
CA SER A 8 -6.11 16.47 -27.52
C SER A 8 -6.94 15.38 -26.82
N LYS A 9 -8.15 15.70 -26.34
CA LYS A 9 -9.17 14.70 -26.04
C LYS A 9 -10.24 14.79 -27.11
N ILE A 10 -10.70 13.64 -27.61
CA ILE A 10 -11.64 13.43 -28.74
C ILE A 10 -10.93 13.21 -30.09
N ASN A 11 -10.32 12.02 -30.26
CA ASN A 11 -10.40 11.19 -31.48
C ASN A 11 -9.42 10.00 -31.40
N LEU A 12 -9.73 9.02 -30.54
CA LEU A 12 -9.01 7.73 -30.57
C LEU A 12 -9.96 6.57 -30.25
N SER A 13 -11.18 6.61 -30.79
CA SER A 13 -12.20 5.56 -30.59
C SER A 13 -12.79 5.02 -31.89
N LYS A 14 -12.12 5.18 -33.03
CA LYS A 14 -12.56 4.63 -34.31
C LYS A 14 -11.35 4.27 -35.17
N GLU A 15 -10.77 3.10 -34.96
CA GLU A 15 -10.04 2.36 -36.01
C GLU A 15 -9.66 0.91 -35.58
N TYR A 16 -10.52 0.17 -34.85
CA TYR A 16 -10.37 -1.29 -34.76
C TYR A 16 -11.71 -2.03 -34.60
N PRO A 17 -12.54 -2.11 -35.65
CA PRO A 17 -13.45 -3.23 -35.80
C PRO A 17 -12.89 -4.18 -36.87
N ILE A 18 -13.24 -5.47 -36.76
CA ILE A 18 -13.06 -6.51 -37.81
C ILE A 18 -11.67 -7.19 -37.90
N LEU A 19 -11.07 -7.59 -36.77
CA LEU A 19 -10.09 -8.70 -36.77
C LEU A 19 -10.35 -9.77 -35.69
N ALA A 20 -11.31 -9.55 -34.79
CA ALA A 20 -11.61 -10.50 -33.71
C ALA A 20 -12.43 -11.73 -34.16
N GLU A 21 -13.13 -11.69 -35.30
CA GLU A 21 -13.94 -12.83 -35.76
C GLU A 21 -13.16 -13.89 -36.55
N LYS A 22 -11.95 -13.58 -37.02
CA LYS A 22 -11.17 -14.53 -37.85
C LYS A 22 -10.28 -15.49 -37.07
N TYR A 23 -10.00 -15.20 -35.79
CA TYR A 23 -9.14 -16.04 -34.97
C TYR A 23 -9.90 -16.97 -34.01
N PHE A 24 -11.24 -16.93 -33.99
CA PHE A 24 -12.06 -17.83 -33.17
C PHE A 24 -12.29 -19.21 -33.82
N ILE A 25 -11.91 -19.41 -35.08
CA ILE A 25 -12.14 -20.67 -35.83
C ILE A 25 -10.83 -21.21 -36.42
N LEU A 26 -9.80 -21.39 -35.61
CA LEU A 26 -8.65 -22.25 -35.96
C LEU A 26 -8.09 -22.98 -34.72
N ILE A 27 -8.96 -23.45 -33.83
CA ILE A 27 -8.60 -24.58 -32.97
C ILE A 27 -8.94 -25.83 -33.78
N PRO A 28 -7.96 -26.64 -34.21
CA PRO A 28 -8.26 -27.91 -34.81
C PRO A 28 -9.05 -28.70 -33.77
N LEU A 29 -10.28 -29.11 -34.10
CA LEU A 29 -10.98 -30.15 -33.35
C LEU A 29 -10.21 -31.45 -33.57
N ALA A 30 -9.07 -31.57 -32.89
CA ALA A 30 -8.28 -32.76 -32.83
C ALA A 30 -9.19 -33.88 -32.35
N LYS A 31 -9.32 -34.91 -33.17
CA LYS A 31 -10.14 -36.10 -32.92
C LYS A 31 -9.81 -36.66 -31.53
N LYS A 32 -10.71 -36.40 -30.59
CA LYS A 32 -10.51 -36.59 -29.16
C LYS A 32 -10.53 -38.08 -28.82
N ASN A 33 -9.37 -38.67 -28.55
CA ASN A 33 -9.31 -40.00 -27.91
C ASN A 33 -9.71 -39.88 -26.43
N SER A 34 -10.34 -40.90 -25.84
CA SER A 34 -10.83 -40.83 -24.44
C SER A 34 -9.72 -40.47 -23.44
N LYS A 35 -8.48 -40.89 -23.71
CA LYS A 35 -7.28 -40.56 -22.91
C LYS A 35 -6.84 -39.10 -23.06
N GLN A 36 -6.97 -38.50 -24.25
CA GLN A 36 -6.64 -37.09 -24.47
C GLN A 36 -7.65 -36.16 -23.78
N SER A 37 -8.92 -36.57 -23.69
CA SER A 37 -9.93 -35.86 -22.90
C SER A 37 -9.62 -35.85 -21.41
N LEU A 38 -8.98 -36.89 -20.88
CA LEU A 38 -8.62 -36.97 -19.46
C LEU A 38 -7.41 -36.10 -19.13
N ILE A 39 -6.40 -36.10 -20.00
CA ILE A 39 -5.19 -35.27 -19.82
C ILE A 39 -5.54 -33.79 -19.79
N THR A 40 -6.44 -33.32 -20.67
CA THR A 40 -6.86 -31.91 -20.69
C THR A 40 -7.62 -31.51 -19.43
N ILE A 41 -8.46 -32.40 -18.88
CA ILE A 41 -9.18 -32.17 -17.62
C ILE A 41 -8.19 -32.09 -16.45
N ILE A 42 -7.19 -32.99 -16.41
CA ILE A 42 -6.15 -32.97 -15.36
C ILE A 42 -5.33 -31.69 -15.43
N LEU A 43 -4.91 -31.24 -16.62
CA LEU A 43 -4.15 -30.01 -16.80
C LEU A 43 -4.93 -28.77 -16.35
N LEU A 44 -6.22 -28.69 -16.71
CA LEU A 44 -7.10 -27.60 -16.25
C LEU A 44 -7.31 -27.65 -14.74
N GLY A 45 -7.51 -28.84 -14.16
CA GLY A 45 -7.63 -29.03 -12.71
C GLY A 45 -6.36 -28.61 -11.97
N VAL A 46 -5.18 -28.98 -12.46
CA VAL A 46 -3.89 -28.57 -11.89
C VAL A 46 -3.72 -27.06 -11.99
N MET A 47 -4.05 -26.43 -13.12
CA MET A 47 -4.00 -24.96 -13.25
C MET A 47 -4.92 -24.24 -12.27
N VAL A 48 -6.13 -24.76 -12.04
CA VAL A 48 -7.06 -24.22 -11.03
C VAL A 48 -6.51 -24.41 -9.61
N ILE A 49 -5.94 -25.58 -9.30
CA ILE A 49 -5.31 -25.85 -7.99
C ILE A 49 -4.12 -24.93 -7.76
N LEU A 50 -3.22 -24.77 -8.73
CA LEU A 50 -2.08 -23.86 -8.64
C LEU A 50 -2.55 -22.41 -8.49
N TYR A 51 -3.61 -22.00 -9.19
CA TYR A 51 -4.22 -20.69 -8.99
C TYR A 51 -4.75 -20.51 -7.55
N PHE A 52 -5.36 -21.53 -6.95
CA PHE A 52 -5.82 -21.45 -5.54
C PHE A 52 -4.69 -21.53 -4.51
N ILE A 53 -3.59 -22.22 -4.81
CA ILE A 53 -2.40 -22.31 -3.96
C ILE A 53 -1.61 -21.00 -4.02
N PHE A 54 -1.35 -20.47 -5.22
CA PHE A 54 -0.58 -19.24 -5.44
C PHE A 54 -1.41 -17.96 -5.35
N GLY A 55 -2.73 -18.03 -5.56
CA GLY A 55 -3.66 -16.89 -5.52
C GLY A 55 -4.13 -16.49 -4.13
N ARG A 56 -3.67 -17.18 -3.06
CA ARG A 56 -3.80 -16.69 -1.68
C ARG A 56 -2.78 -15.59 -1.41
N GLY A 57 -2.96 -14.47 -2.09
CA GLY A 57 -2.19 -13.25 -1.90
C GLY A 57 -3.13 -12.06 -1.82
N ASN A 58 -3.83 -11.93 -0.70
CA ASN A 58 -4.38 -10.64 -0.30
C ASN A 58 -4.48 -10.59 1.22
N SER A 59 -3.54 -9.86 1.82
CA SER A 59 -3.67 -9.32 3.17
C SER A 59 -4.87 -8.39 3.15
N GLU A 60 -6.05 -8.92 3.46
CA GLU A 60 -7.27 -8.13 3.58
C GLU A 60 -7.06 -7.15 4.74
N ASN A 61 -6.66 -5.92 4.41
CA ASN A 61 -6.57 -4.81 5.36
C ASN A 61 -7.99 -4.48 5.80
N LYS A 62 -8.47 -5.15 6.85
CA LYS A 62 -9.64 -4.71 7.60
C LYS A 62 -9.33 -3.29 8.08
N ILE A 63 -9.91 -2.28 7.42
CA ILE A 63 -9.76 -0.89 7.82
C ILE A 63 -10.43 -0.75 9.19
N ASP A 64 -9.61 -0.84 10.22
CA ASP A 64 -9.97 -0.58 11.61
C ASP A 64 -10.37 0.90 11.68
N LYS A 65 -11.61 1.16 12.08
CA LYS A 65 -12.15 2.53 12.17
C LYS A 65 -11.28 3.44 13.03
N ARG A 66 -10.56 2.86 14.01
CA ARG A 66 -9.57 3.56 14.86
C ARG A 66 -8.43 4.20 14.06
N GLN A 67 -8.14 3.71 12.86
CA GLN A 67 -7.07 4.22 11.99
C GLN A 67 -7.30 5.65 11.49
N LYS A 68 -8.55 6.12 11.49
CA LYS A 68 -8.88 7.46 11.01
C LYS A 68 -8.84 8.51 12.11
N GLU A 69 -9.07 8.11 13.36
CA GLU A 69 -9.31 9.07 14.45
C GLU A 69 -8.03 9.81 14.84
N PHE A 70 -6.94 9.11 15.15
CA PHE A 70 -5.68 9.76 15.52
C PHE A 70 -5.12 10.70 14.45
N ARG A 71 -5.45 10.49 13.16
CA ARG A 71 -4.94 11.34 12.07
C ARG A 71 -5.44 12.78 12.15
N TYR A 72 -6.54 13.00 12.86
CA TYR A 72 -7.17 14.31 13.05
C TYR A 72 -7.14 14.79 14.51
N ASN A 73 -6.55 14.00 15.42
CA ASN A 73 -6.42 14.37 16.82
C ASN A 73 -5.30 15.39 17.04
N GLU A 74 -5.33 16.07 18.18
CA GLU A 74 -4.24 16.96 18.60
C GLU A 74 -2.94 16.15 18.77
N ILE A 75 -1.84 16.66 18.21
CA ILE A 75 -0.56 15.95 18.21
C ILE A 75 0.21 16.30 19.48
N ARG A 76 0.62 15.27 20.22
CA ARG A 76 1.55 15.41 21.36
C ARG A 76 2.82 14.61 21.10
N TYR A 77 3.98 15.21 21.34
CA TYR A 77 5.29 14.56 21.15
C TYR A 77 5.85 14.07 22.48
N THR A 78 6.33 12.82 22.52
CA THR A 78 7.19 12.35 23.61
C THR A 78 8.58 12.99 23.52
N ASP A 79 9.35 12.96 24.59
CA ASP A 79 10.73 13.47 24.56
C ASP A 79 11.63 12.60 23.68
N HIS A 80 11.39 11.29 23.65
CA HIS A 80 12.06 10.38 22.72
C HIS A 80 11.79 10.75 21.25
N ALA A 81 10.54 11.08 20.91
CA ALA A 81 10.20 11.51 19.56
C ALA A 81 10.93 12.81 19.20
N LYS A 82 10.93 13.81 20.09
CA LYS A 82 11.64 15.08 19.86
C LYS A 82 13.14 14.88 19.64
N CYS A 83 13.78 14.07 20.49
CA CYS A 83 15.20 13.74 20.34
C CYS A 83 15.49 13.08 18.98
N ARG A 84 14.64 12.13 18.57
CA ARG A 84 14.78 11.44 17.29
C ARG A 84 14.48 12.30 16.07
N MET A 85 13.60 13.28 16.21
CA MET A 85 13.33 14.30 15.19
C MET A 85 14.57 15.17 14.99
N GLU A 86 15.12 15.72 16.07
CA GLU A 86 16.31 16.57 16.02
C GLU A 86 17.53 15.84 15.45
N CYS A 87 17.82 14.63 15.95
CA CYS A 87 18.96 13.82 15.50
C CYS A 87 18.89 13.43 14.01
N ARG A 88 17.70 13.38 13.43
CA ARG A 88 17.48 12.96 12.03
C ARG A 88 17.04 14.11 11.12
N SER A 89 17.04 15.34 11.63
CA SER A 89 16.53 16.51 10.91
C SER A 89 15.10 16.31 10.36
N ILE A 90 14.26 15.55 11.08
CA ILE A 90 12.87 15.32 10.68
C ILE A 90 11.99 16.40 11.30
N ASP A 91 11.26 17.13 10.47
CA ASP A 91 10.45 18.25 10.92
C ASP A 91 8.99 17.87 11.26
N VAL A 92 8.24 18.86 11.78
CA VAL A 92 6.83 18.69 12.15
C VAL A 92 5.92 18.51 10.92
N ASN A 93 6.25 19.13 9.79
CA ASN A 93 5.47 19.04 8.55
C ASN A 93 5.57 17.65 7.94
N GLU A 94 6.76 17.04 7.97
CA GLU A 94 6.98 15.67 7.54
C GLU A 94 6.15 14.70 8.36
N ILE A 95 6.11 14.86 9.69
CA ILE A 95 5.27 14.03 10.57
C ILE A 95 3.79 14.20 10.22
N LYS A 96 3.33 15.45 10.02
CA LYS A 96 1.93 15.72 9.61
C LYS A 96 1.61 15.08 8.27
N ASN A 97 2.52 15.14 7.30
CA ASN A 97 2.35 14.51 6.00
C ASN A 97 2.21 12.98 6.13
N ILE A 98 3.04 12.35 6.97
CA ILE A 98 2.92 10.90 7.22
C ILE A 98 1.64 10.56 8.00
N LEU A 99 1.21 11.38 8.95
CA LEU A 99 -0.08 11.22 9.61
C LEU A 99 -1.26 11.36 8.65
N GLU A 100 -1.16 12.19 7.62
CA GLU A 100 -2.21 12.38 6.62
C GLU A 100 -2.20 11.27 5.55
N LYS A 101 -1.05 11.02 4.93
CA LYS A 101 -0.91 10.21 3.71
C LYS A 101 -0.19 8.87 3.91
N GLY A 102 0.51 8.71 5.02
CA GLY A 102 1.31 7.52 5.32
C GLY A 102 0.47 6.25 5.43
N LYS A 103 1.04 5.14 4.98
CA LYS A 103 0.41 3.81 5.03
C LYS A 103 0.73 3.13 6.35
N ILE A 104 -0.27 2.49 6.95
CA ILE A 104 -0.06 1.76 8.22
C ILE A 104 0.67 0.45 7.94
N ASN A 105 1.76 0.23 8.66
CA ASN A 105 2.47 -1.05 8.71
C ASN A 105 2.06 -1.82 9.97
N TYR A 106 1.06 -2.71 9.85
CA TYR A 106 0.59 -3.52 10.99
C TYR A 106 1.65 -4.48 11.54
N LYS A 107 2.67 -4.84 10.75
CA LYS A 107 3.77 -5.70 11.24
C LYS A 107 4.67 -4.95 12.22
N LYS A 108 4.66 -3.62 12.19
CA LYS A 108 5.42 -2.72 13.07
C LYS A 108 4.54 -1.97 14.06
N SER A 109 3.22 -2.25 14.05
CA SER A 109 2.25 -1.68 14.98
C SER A 109 1.99 -2.65 16.14
N ASP A 110 1.70 -2.14 17.33
CA ASP A 110 1.23 -2.95 18.45
C ASP A 110 -0.17 -2.49 18.89
N LEU A 111 -1.19 -3.23 18.42
CA LEU A 111 -2.59 -2.91 18.72
C LEU A 111 -3.01 -3.25 20.16
N LYS A 112 -2.13 -3.89 20.93
CA LYS A 112 -2.33 -4.26 22.34
C LYS A 112 -1.47 -3.42 23.29
N ASP A 113 -0.72 -2.47 22.75
CA ASP A 113 0.12 -1.56 23.50
C ASP A 113 -0.68 -0.78 24.54
N LYS A 114 0.00 -0.37 25.62
CA LYS A 114 -0.60 0.34 26.76
C LYS A 114 0.17 1.63 27.02
N PRO A 115 -0.51 2.74 27.36
CA PRO A 115 -1.93 2.83 27.74
C PRO A 115 -2.90 2.86 26.55
N CYS A 116 -2.41 3.10 25.33
CA CYS A 116 -3.23 3.10 24.12
C CYS A 116 -2.52 2.36 22.97
N PRO A 117 -3.26 1.81 21.99
CA PRO A 117 -2.69 1.09 20.86
C PRO A 117 -1.71 1.95 20.04
N SER A 118 -0.58 1.36 19.62
CA SER A 118 0.40 2.06 18.78
C SER A 118 0.33 1.61 17.32
N TYR A 119 0.41 2.58 16.42
CA TYR A 119 0.37 2.40 14.98
C TYR A 119 1.66 2.92 14.36
N ALA A 120 2.27 2.12 13.47
CA ALA A 120 3.41 2.54 12.67
C ALA A 120 2.92 2.99 11.28
N LEU A 121 3.12 4.26 10.95
CA LEU A 121 2.84 4.82 9.63
C LEU A 121 4.14 5.01 8.86
N GLU A 122 4.17 4.58 7.61
CA GLU A 122 5.33 4.66 6.72
C GLU A 122 4.96 5.42 5.45
N GLY A 123 5.88 6.24 4.97
CA GLY A 123 5.71 6.93 3.71
C GLY A 123 6.87 7.86 3.40
N LEU A 124 6.82 8.44 2.21
CA LEU A 124 7.72 9.51 1.81
C LEU A 124 7.13 10.84 2.28
N SER A 125 7.95 11.65 2.92
CA SER A 125 7.63 13.05 3.22
C SER A 125 7.67 13.90 1.95
N ASP A 126 7.28 15.18 2.05
CA ASP A 126 7.29 16.09 0.90
C ASP A 126 8.75 16.44 0.50
N ASP A 127 9.69 16.30 1.43
CA ASP A 127 11.14 16.48 1.22
C ASP A 127 11.85 15.17 0.82
N ASN A 128 11.07 14.14 0.44
CA ASN A 128 11.55 12.85 -0.03
C ASN A 128 12.34 12.04 1.02
N HIS A 129 12.11 12.28 2.32
CA HIS A 129 12.58 11.37 3.37
C HIS A 129 11.60 10.23 3.54
N HIS A 130 12.09 8.99 3.51
CA HIS A 130 11.28 7.82 3.79
C HIS A 130 11.28 7.55 5.30
N ILE A 131 10.21 7.95 5.97
CA ILE A 131 10.17 7.90 7.43
C ILE A 131 9.03 7.01 7.94
N ARG A 132 9.25 6.46 9.13
CA ARG A 132 8.23 5.80 9.94
C ARG A 132 7.91 6.64 11.16
N VAL A 133 6.64 6.96 11.34
CA VAL A 133 6.10 7.61 12.54
C VAL A 133 5.33 6.56 13.34
N VAL A 134 5.72 6.36 14.60
CA VAL A 134 4.95 5.53 15.53
C VAL A 134 4.08 6.44 16.39
N VAL A 135 2.77 6.24 16.30
CA VAL A 135 1.76 7.05 16.98
C VAL A 135 0.91 6.20 17.91
N GLY A 136 0.77 6.61 19.15
CA GLY A 136 -0.23 6.11 20.08
C GLY A 136 -1.59 6.75 19.81
N ASN A 137 -2.61 5.93 19.53
CA ASN A 137 -3.98 6.37 19.32
C ASN A 137 -4.73 6.44 20.65
N CYS A 138 -4.60 7.58 21.34
CA CYS A 138 -5.26 7.85 22.60
C CYS A 138 -6.52 8.72 22.37
N ASP A 139 -7.49 8.69 23.29
CA ASP A 139 -8.86 9.21 23.07
C ASP A 139 -8.95 10.61 22.42
N LYS A 140 -8.12 11.57 22.85
CA LYS A 140 -8.16 12.96 22.35
C LYS A 140 -6.86 13.42 21.71
N GLU A 141 -5.84 12.55 21.67
CA GLU A 141 -4.49 12.92 21.27
C GLU A 141 -3.84 11.83 20.43
N ALA A 142 -3.12 12.26 19.39
CA ALA A 142 -2.16 11.46 18.66
C ALA A 142 -0.79 11.62 19.31
N VAL A 143 -0.35 10.61 20.05
CA VAL A 143 0.92 10.67 20.77
C VAL A 143 2.03 10.16 19.87
N ILE A 144 2.91 11.03 19.39
CA ILE A 144 4.09 10.62 18.61
C ILE A 144 5.12 10.03 19.57
N ILE A 145 5.29 8.71 19.48
CA ILE A 145 6.14 7.91 20.37
C ILE A 145 7.58 7.95 19.90
N THR A 146 7.79 7.75 18.59
CA THR A 146 9.12 7.73 17.97
C THR A 146 9.02 8.00 16.48
N VAL A 147 10.12 8.48 15.91
CA VAL A 147 10.28 8.74 14.48
C VAL A 147 11.59 8.10 13.99
N VAL A 148 11.54 7.46 12.83
CA VAL A 148 12.65 6.65 12.29
C VAL A 148 12.81 6.97 10.80
N ASP A 149 14.02 7.34 10.40
CA ASP A 149 14.42 7.31 8.99
C ASP A 149 14.62 5.84 8.56
N LEU A 150 14.01 5.43 7.46
CA LEU A 150 14.05 4.06 6.94
C LEU A 150 15.18 3.81 5.96
N ASP A 151 15.78 4.87 5.43
CA ASP A 151 16.84 4.81 4.44
C ASP A 151 18.23 5.03 5.06
N GLN A 152 18.30 5.66 6.24
CA GLN A 152 19.54 5.94 6.96
C GLN A 152 19.52 5.45 8.41
N GLU A 153 20.62 4.83 8.83
CA GLU A 153 20.89 4.54 10.24
C GLU A 153 21.56 5.74 10.90
N HIS A 154 20.97 6.20 12.00
CA HIS A 154 21.51 7.31 12.80
C HIS A 154 21.81 6.81 14.21
N GLU A 155 23.05 6.99 14.64
CA GLU A 155 23.45 6.83 16.05
C GLU A 155 22.95 8.06 16.83
N CYS A 156 21.83 7.89 17.55
CA CYS A 156 21.28 8.92 18.42
C CYS A 156 21.30 8.41 19.86
N ASP A 157 21.84 9.21 20.78
CA ASP A 157 21.77 8.94 22.22
C ASP A 157 20.49 9.55 22.81
N CYS A 158 19.36 8.90 22.52
CA CYS A 158 18.05 9.25 23.05
C CYS A 158 17.67 8.21 24.13
N ASN A 159 17.84 8.56 25.40
CA ASN A 159 17.47 7.75 26.57
C ASN A 159 16.11 8.16 27.14
#